data_AF-A0A7S9L2N3-F1
#
_entry.id   AF-A0A7S9L2N3-F1
#
_cell.length_a   1.000
_cell.length_b   1.000
_cell.length_c   1.000
_cell.angle_alpha   90.00
_cell.angle_beta   90.00
_cell.angle_gamma   90.00
#
_symmetry.space_group_name_H-M   'P 1'
#
loop_
_entity.id
_entity.type
_entity.pdbx_description
1 polymer ?
#
loop_
_entity_poly.entity_id
_entity_poly.type
_entity_poly.pdbx_seq_one_letter_code
_entity_poly.pdbx_strand_id
1 'polypeptide(L)'
;MKKTLIVLAVLFITSVSCKKIIDPGGGLCACSPIQEGFLTVVLKNNAGADLLNPATTGYLSKEKIQLYIKNVSGGMRPISYEIRQPFSYDSEKFEFYQLFSAEIFSLATSADTDFYLKLGDSKAYVVNLKKTDDKKVEKLLIDKIEVPLEKSTPTPYAFINNIFSFKQP
;
A
#
# COMPACT_ATOMS: atom_id res chain seq x y z
N MET A 1 -13.63 -11.61 48.39
CA MET A 1 -12.94 -11.90 47.10
C MET A 1 -13.68 -11.45 45.84
N LYS A 2 -14.93 -10.93 45.92
CA LYS A 2 -15.65 -10.38 44.74
C LYS A 2 -15.28 -8.92 44.38
N LYS A 3 -14.83 -8.12 45.36
CA LYS A 3 -14.53 -6.69 45.16
C LYS A 3 -13.20 -6.44 44.43
N THR A 4 -12.23 -7.35 44.55
CA THR A 4 -10.91 -7.23 43.90
C THR A 4 -10.93 -7.59 42.42
N LEU A 5 -11.80 -8.51 42.00
CA LEU A 5 -11.98 -8.89 40.59
C LEU A 5 -12.58 -7.75 39.74
N ILE A 6 -13.44 -6.92 40.33
CA ILE A 6 -14.05 -5.78 39.63
C ILE A 6 -13.00 -4.71 39.32
N VAL A 7 -12.05 -4.48 40.23
CA VAL A 7 -10.98 -3.49 40.03
C VAL A 7 -10.01 -3.94 38.93
N LEU A 8 -9.66 -5.23 38.86
CA LEU A 8 -8.81 -5.76 37.80
C LEU A 8 -9.49 -5.70 36.42
N ALA A 9 -10.79 -5.96 36.36
CA ALA A 9 -11.55 -5.90 35.10
C ALA A 9 -11.63 -4.46 34.55
N VAL A 10 -11.77 -3.46 35.41
CA VAL A 10 -11.77 -2.04 35.00
C VAL A 10 -10.40 -1.62 34.47
N LEU A 11 -9.30 -2.06 35.10
CA LEU A 11 -7.93 -1.77 34.65
C LEU A 11 -7.57 -2.46 33.31
N PHE A 12 -8.18 -3.62 33.03
CA PHE A 12 -7.98 -4.34 31.77
C PHE A 12 -8.72 -3.64 30.60
N ILE A 13 -9.91 -3.08 30.85
CA ILE A 13 -10.69 -2.38 29.82
C ILE A 13 -10.01 -1.06 29.41
N THR A 14 -9.33 -0.37 30.33
CA THR A 14 -8.61 0.88 30.03
C THR A 14 -7.25 0.67 29.37
N SER A 15 -6.65 -0.52 29.46
CA SER A 15 -5.29 -0.80 28.95
C SER A 15 -5.24 -1.51 27.60
N VAL A 16 -6.38 -1.98 27.07
CA VAL A 16 -6.44 -2.73 25.79
C VAL A 16 -6.98 -1.88 24.62
N SER A 17 -6.94 -0.56 24.73
CA SER A 17 -7.29 0.35 23.62
C SER A 17 -6.09 0.60 22.68
N CYS A 18 -5.54 -0.45 22.07
CA CYS A 18 -4.66 -0.29 20.92
C CYS A 18 -5.52 -0.14 19.66
N LYS A 19 -5.74 1.11 19.21
CA LYS A 19 -6.46 1.40 17.98
C LYS A 19 -5.50 1.38 16.77
N LYS A 20 -6.02 0.73 15.72
CA LYS A 20 -5.50 0.48 14.37
C LYS A 20 -4.58 1.56 13.78
N ILE A 21 -3.56 1.07 13.09
CA ILE A 21 -2.51 1.79 12.35
C ILE A 21 -3.11 2.39 11.06
N ILE A 22 -2.87 3.69 10.87
CA ILE A 22 -2.81 4.47 9.62
C ILE A 22 -3.89 4.13 8.57
N ASP A 23 -5.07 4.70 8.76
CA ASP A 23 -6.03 4.92 7.68
C ASP A 23 -6.04 6.43 7.34
N PRO A 24 -5.77 6.86 6.09
CA PRO A 24 -5.94 8.26 5.70
C PRO A 24 -7.40 8.76 5.81
N GLY A 25 -8.34 7.91 6.21
CA GLY A 25 -9.75 8.25 6.45
C GLY A 25 -10.25 8.18 7.92
N GLY A 26 -9.41 7.99 8.94
CA GLY A 26 -9.95 7.64 10.27
C GLY A 26 -9.20 8.12 11.52
N GLY A 27 -9.50 9.35 11.97
CA GLY A 27 -9.49 9.80 13.37
C GLY A 27 -8.19 9.73 14.20
N LEU A 28 -7.76 10.90 14.70
CA LEU A 28 -6.57 11.13 15.53
C LEU A 28 -6.47 10.21 16.77
N CYS A 29 -5.42 9.38 16.83
CA CYS A 29 -4.95 8.76 18.06
C CYS A 29 -3.44 9.03 18.22
N ALA A 30 -3.05 9.45 19.43
CA ALA A 30 -1.74 10.02 19.77
C ALA A 30 -0.65 8.98 20.08
N CYS A 31 -0.41 8.03 19.18
CA CYS A 31 0.83 7.26 19.19
C CYS A 31 1.82 7.95 18.24
N SER A 32 3.01 8.28 18.75
CA SER A 32 4.09 8.85 17.95
C SER A 32 4.22 8.09 16.62
N PRO A 33 4.20 8.77 15.46
CA PRO A 33 4.06 8.11 14.18
C PRO A 33 5.29 7.21 13.95
N ILE A 34 5.07 5.89 13.91
CA ILE A 34 6.04 5.00 13.29
C ILE A 34 5.94 5.32 11.80
N GLN A 35 6.93 6.05 11.28
CA GLN A 35 7.11 6.15 9.84
C GLN A 35 7.49 4.75 9.36
N GLU A 36 6.53 4.02 8.81
CA GLU A 36 6.79 2.80 8.06
C GLU A 36 6.82 3.17 6.59
N GLY A 37 7.80 2.64 5.85
CA GLY A 37 7.82 2.79 4.41
C GLY A 37 6.78 1.89 3.77
N PHE A 38 6.26 2.31 2.64
CA PHE A 38 5.21 1.61 1.90
C PHE A 38 5.38 1.82 0.40
N LEU A 39 4.83 0.88 -0.35
CA LEU A 39 4.57 1.04 -1.78
C LEU A 39 3.13 1.51 -1.97
N THR A 40 2.95 2.54 -2.79
CA THR A 40 1.64 2.99 -3.27
C THR A 40 1.65 3.05 -4.79
N VAL A 41 0.73 2.34 -5.44
CA VAL A 41 0.59 2.32 -6.90
C VAL A 41 -0.86 2.57 -7.30
N VAL A 42 -1.07 3.46 -8.26
CA VAL A 42 -2.33 3.57 -9.01
C VAL A 42 -2.24 2.68 -10.24
N LEU A 43 -3.28 1.88 -10.47
CA LEU A 43 -3.39 1.03 -11.65
C LEU A 43 -4.32 1.72 -12.65
N LYS A 44 -3.82 1.98 -13.85
CA LYS A 44 -4.58 2.62 -14.93
C LYS A 44 -4.64 1.74 -16.17
N ASN A 45 -5.72 1.83 -16.93
CA ASN A 45 -5.74 1.27 -18.28
C ASN A 45 -5.00 2.19 -19.28
N ASN A 46 -4.92 1.78 -20.55
CA ASN A 46 -4.29 2.59 -21.61
C ASN A 46 -4.96 3.96 -21.82
N ALA A 47 -6.26 4.10 -21.52
CA ALA A 47 -6.97 5.38 -21.57
C ALA A 47 -6.75 6.25 -20.31
N GLY A 48 -6.02 5.76 -19.31
CA GLY A 48 -5.76 6.45 -18.05
C GLY A 48 -6.86 6.30 -16.99
N ALA A 49 -7.89 5.48 -17.24
CA ALA A 49 -8.95 5.24 -16.26
C ALA A 49 -8.47 4.35 -15.11
N ASP A 50 -8.94 4.65 -13.91
CA ASP A 50 -8.60 3.95 -12.67
C ASP A 50 -9.15 2.52 -12.67
N LEU A 51 -8.26 1.52 -12.72
CA LEU A 51 -8.63 0.11 -12.70
C LEU A 51 -9.00 -0.39 -11.31
N LEU A 52 -8.75 0.36 -10.25
CA LEU A 52 -9.12 0.00 -8.88
C LEU A 52 -10.47 0.62 -8.47
N ASN A 53 -11.00 1.55 -9.25
CA ASN A 53 -12.31 2.15 -9.02
C ASN A 53 -13.45 1.19 -9.42
N PRO A 54 -14.35 0.79 -8.50
CA PRO A 54 -15.49 -0.08 -8.83
C PRO A 54 -16.45 0.47 -9.90
N ALA A 55 -16.45 1.79 -10.13
CA ALA A 55 -17.24 2.42 -11.18
C ALA A 55 -16.62 2.29 -12.59
N THR A 56 -15.35 1.87 -12.70
CA THR A 56 -14.67 1.70 -13.98
C THR A 56 -15.04 0.36 -14.62
N THR A 57 -15.43 0.38 -15.89
CA THR A 57 -15.62 -0.86 -16.66
C THR A 57 -14.33 -1.68 -16.69
N GLY A 58 -14.41 -2.95 -16.27
CA GLY A 58 -13.24 -3.82 -16.21
C GLY A 58 -12.38 -3.65 -14.96
N TYR A 59 -12.90 -3.04 -13.90
CA TYR A 59 -12.16 -2.87 -12.64
C TYR A 59 -11.63 -4.19 -12.06
N LEU A 60 -10.52 -4.05 -11.35
CA LEU A 60 -9.80 -5.08 -10.64
C LEU A 60 -10.21 -5.04 -9.17
N SER A 61 -11.10 -5.95 -8.78
CA SER A 61 -11.40 -6.19 -7.37
C SER A 61 -10.19 -6.84 -6.67
N LYS A 62 -10.19 -6.82 -5.33
CA LYS A 62 -9.11 -7.40 -4.53
C LYS A 62 -8.86 -8.87 -4.88
N GLU A 63 -9.90 -9.63 -5.17
CA GLU A 63 -9.81 -11.06 -5.53
C GLU A 63 -9.10 -11.29 -6.87
N LYS A 64 -9.10 -10.27 -7.74
CA LYS A 64 -8.41 -10.30 -9.03
C LYS A 64 -6.95 -9.86 -8.93
N ILE A 65 -6.47 -9.40 -7.77
CA ILE A 65 -5.11 -8.90 -7.60
C ILE A 65 -4.34 -9.87 -6.72
N GLN A 66 -3.20 -10.34 -7.22
CA GLN A 66 -2.27 -11.14 -6.43
C GLN A 66 -0.94 -10.42 -6.36
N LEU A 67 -0.50 -10.10 -5.15
CA LEU A 67 0.86 -9.63 -4.86
C LEU A 67 1.57 -10.72 -4.08
N TYR A 68 2.70 -11.20 -4.56
CA TYR A 68 3.40 -12.32 -3.94
C TYR A 68 4.90 -12.30 -4.21
N ILE A 69 5.63 -13.08 -3.41
CA ILE A 69 7.03 -13.44 -3.66
C ILE A 69 7.12 -14.95 -3.86
N LYS A 70 8.06 -15.41 -4.68
CA LYS A 70 8.37 -16.84 -4.81
C LYS A 70 9.40 -17.24 -3.76
N ASN A 71 9.19 -18.36 -3.09
CA ASN A 71 10.20 -18.94 -2.22
C ASN A 71 11.22 -19.76 -3.04
N VAL A 72 12.28 -20.23 -2.38
CA VAL A 72 13.36 -21.01 -3.02
C VAL A 72 12.89 -22.31 -3.67
N SER A 73 11.76 -22.87 -3.22
CA SER A 73 11.15 -24.08 -3.79
C SER A 73 10.12 -23.78 -4.88
N GLY A 74 9.97 -22.51 -5.29
CA GLY A 74 9.03 -22.07 -6.32
C GLY A 74 7.58 -21.86 -5.86
N GLY A 75 7.28 -22.10 -4.58
CA GLY A 75 6.00 -21.80 -3.96
C GLY A 75 5.72 -20.31 -3.86
N MET A 76 4.45 -19.93 -3.97
CA MET A 76 4.00 -18.54 -3.87
C MET A 76 3.66 -18.18 -2.44
N ARG A 77 4.29 -17.14 -1.90
CA ARG A 77 3.92 -16.54 -0.62
C ARG A 77 3.18 -15.23 -0.89
N PRO A 78 1.90 -15.12 -0.52
CA PRO A 78 1.15 -13.88 -0.69
C PRO A 78 1.76 -12.77 0.17
N ILE A 79 1.68 -11.54 -0.33
CA ILE A 79 2.07 -10.31 0.36
C ILE A 79 0.81 -9.52 0.65
N SER A 80 0.68 -9.05 1.88
CA SER A 80 -0.43 -8.25 2.34
C SER A 80 -0.47 -6.91 1.63
N TYR A 81 -1.68 -6.54 1.18
CA TYR A 81 -1.98 -5.26 0.60
C TYR A 81 -3.44 -4.88 0.86
N GLU A 82 -3.72 -3.60 0.68
CA GLU A 82 -5.06 -3.03 0.72
C GLU A 82 -5.31 -2.12 -0.49
N ILE A 83 -6.59 -1.89 -0.78
CA ILE A 83 -7.02 -0.91 -1.77
C ILE A 83 -7.52 0.30 -0.99
N ARG A 84 -6.79 1.42 -1.07
CA ARG A 84 -7.18 2.68 -0.43
C ARG A 84 -8.07 3.49 -1.36
N GLN A 85 -9.06 4.15 -0.77
CA GLN A 85 -9.95 5.05 -1.49
C GLN A 85 -9.24 6.37 -1.87
N PRO A 86 -9.75 7.10 -2.87
CA PRO A 86 -9.42 8.49 -3.09
C PRO A 86 -9.57 9.30 -1.81
N PHE A 87 -8.72 10.29 -1.61
CA PHE A 87 -8.73 11.12 -0.41
C PHE A 87 -8.41 12.57 -0.76
N SER A 88 -8.64 13.46 0.19
CA SER A 88 -8.24 14.86 0.09
C SER A 88 -7.49 15.25 1.35
N TYR A 89 -6.45 16.05 1.19
CA TYR A 89 -5.68 16.60 2.29
C TYR A 89 -5.44 18.08 2.02
N ASP A 90 -6.01 18.94 2.84
CA ASP A 90 -5.97 20.40 2.66
C ASP A 90 -6.53 20.79 1.27
N SER A 91 -5.76 21.50 0.45
CA SER A 91 -6.11 21.85 -0.93
C SER A 91 -5.81 20.75 -1.96
N GLU A 92 -5.09 19.69 -1.57
CA GLU A 92 -4.68 18.61 -2.47
C GLU A 92 -5.75 17.52 -2.54
N LYS A 93 -6.21 17.24 -3.77
CA LYS A 93 -7.09 16.12 -4.05
C LYS A 93 -6.31 15.00 -4.72
N PHE A 94 -6.58 13.78 -4.28
CA PHE A 94 -6.08 12.57 -4.89
C PHE A 94 -7.27 11.70 -5.31
N GLU A 95 -7.51 11.65 -6.62
CA GLU A 95 -8.77 11.13 -7.19
C GLU A 95 -8.75 9.62 -7.47
N PHE A 96 -7.60 8.97 -7.29
CA PHE A 96 -7.40 7.56 -7.63
C PHE A 96 -7.46 6.65 -6.41
N TYR A 97 -8.01 5.46 -6.61
CA TYR A 97 -7.82 4.32 -5.74
C TYR A 97 -6.37 3.83 -5.83
N GLN A 98 -5.86 3.27 -4.74
CA GLN A 98 -4.45 2.95 -4.61
C GLN A 98 -4.23 1.52 -4.11
N LEU A 99 -3.38 0.77 -4.78
CA LEU A 99 -2.79 -0.45 -4.25
C LEU A 99 -1.71 -0.05 -3.25
N PHE A 100 -1.93 -0.33 -1.97
CA PHE A 100 -1.03 0.02 -0.88
C PHE A 100 -0.47 -1.24 -0.21
N SER A 101 0.84 -1.30 0.00
CA SER A 101 1.47 -2.37 0.77
C SER A 101 2.68 -1.87 1.55
N ALA A 102 2.61 -2.00 2.88
CA ALA A 102 3.77 -1.85 3.77
C ALA A 102 4.65 -3.11 3.77
N GLU A 103 4.05 -4.29 3.59
CA GLU A 103 4.78 -5.56 3.66
C GLU A 103 5.80 -5.68 2.51
N ILE A 104 5.43 -5.32 1.27
CA ILE A 104 6.39 -5.36 0.16
C ILE A 104 7.60 -4.45 0.41
N PHE A 105 7.38 -3.29 1.02
CA PHE A 105 8.45 -2.37 1.38
C PHE A 105 9.39 -2.98 2.43
N SER A 106 8.83 -3.63 3.44
CA SER A 106 9.60 -4.34 4.48
C SER A 106 10.45 -5.46 3.87
N LEU A 107 9.87 -6.23 2.95
CA LEU A 107 10.50 -7.40 2.34
C LEU A 107 11.55 -7.06 1.28
N ALA A 108 11.51 -5.87 0.68
CA ALA A 108 12.43 -5.48 -0.39
C ALA A 108 13.82 -5.18 0.18
N THR A 109 14.62 -6.21 0.47
CA THR A 109 15.94 -6.07 1.09
C THR A 109 17.00 -5.53 0.12
N SER A 110 16.76 -5.66 -1.19
CA SER A 110 17.60 -5.12 -2.26
C SER A 110 16.76 -4.71 -3.47
N ALA A 111 17.35 -3.93 -4.37
CA ALA A 111 16.71 -3.57 -5.65
C ALA A 111 16.50 -4.79 -6.58
N ASP A 112 17.18 -5.91 -6.32
CA ASP A 112 17.06 -7.15 -7.08
C ASP A 112 16.04 -8.13 -6.49
N THR A 113 15.32 -7.73 -5.43
CA THR A 113 14.26 -8.57 -4.87
C THR A 113 13.08 -8.62 -5.83
N ASP A 114 12.79 -9.81 -6.37
CA ASP A 114 11.67 -10.04 -7.28
C ASP A 114 10.36 -10.26 -6.52
N PHE A 115 9.44 -9.33 -6.71
CA PHE A 115 8.03 -9.50 -6.37
C PHE A 115 7.22 -9.73 -7.63
N TYR A 116 6.02 -10.26 -7.47
CA TYR A 116 5.14 -10.57 -8.58
C TYR A 116 3.76 -9.97 -8.34
N LEU A 117 3.28 -9.21 -9.33
CA LEU A 117 1.95 -8.63 -9.36
C LEU A 117 1.17 -9.27 -10.51
N LYS A 118 0.07 -9.95 -10.20
CA LYS A 118 -0.86 -10.49 -11.20
C LYS A 118 -2.18 -9.74 -11.13
N LEU A 119 -2.67 -9.28 -12.28
CA LEU A 119 -3.88 -8.45 -12.41
C LEU A 119 -4.92 -9.19 -13.26
N GLY A 120 -5.90 -9.81 -12.63
CA GLY A 120 -6.88 -10.70 -13.28
C GLY A 120 -6.21 -11.88 -13.96
N ASP A 121 -6.60 -12.14 -15.20
CA ASP A 121 -6.06 -13.23 -16.03
C ASP A 121 -4.78 -12.83 -16.80
N SER A 122 -4.21 -11.66 -16.51
CA SER A 122 -2.95 -11.23 -17.12
C SER A 122 -1.75 -12.06 -16.69
N LYS A 123 -0.63 -11.86 -17.40
CA LYS A 123 0.68 -12.34 -16.97
C LYS A 123 1.02 -11.78 -15.59
N ALA A 124 1.84 -12.50 -14.83
CA ALA A 124 2.47 -11.93 -13.65
C ALA A 124 3.57 -10.95 -14.08
N TYR A 125 3.48 -9.71 -13.62
CA TYR A 125 4.50 -8.69 -13.78
C TYR A 125 5.56 -8.83 -12.68
N VAL A 126 6.83 -8.68 -13.03
CA VAL A 126 7.92 -8.63 -12.05
C VAL A 126 8.00 -7.22 -11.49
N VAL A 127 7.94 -7.08 -10.17
CA VAL A 127 7.99 -5.79 -9.47
C VAL A 127 9.28 -5.73 -8.65
N ASN A 128 10.06 -4.67 -8.83
CA ASN A 128 11.27 -4.42 -8.04
C ASN A 128 11.23 -3.00 -7.48
N LEU A 129 11.77 -2.82 -6.27
CA LEU A 129 11.74 -1.57 -5.55
C LEU A 129 13.15 -1.19 -5.11
N LYS A 130 13.57 0.04 -5.36
CA LYS A 130 14.73 0.66 -4.72
C LYS A 130 14.23 1.55 -3.59
N LYS A 131 14.72 1.32 -2.38
CA LYS A 131 14.34 2.08 -1.18
C LYS A 131 15.43 3.09 -0.82
N THR A 132 15.03 4.16 -0.15
CA THR A 132 15.94 5.07 0.55
C THR A 132 16.00 4.75 2.04
N ASP A 133 17.04 5.24 2.72
CA ASP A 133 17.17 5.14 4.18
C ASP A 133 16.03 5.87 4.92
N ASP A 134 15.47 6.91 4.30
CA ASP A 134 14.31 7.67 4.77
C ASP A 134 12.97 6.94 4.62
N LYS A 135 13.00 5.63 4.40
CA LYS A 135 11.82 4.77 4.26
C LYS A 135 10.90 5.15 3.09
N LYS A 136 11.47 5.66 2.00
CA LYS A 136 10.76 5.98 0.75
C LYS A 136 11.11 4.98 -0.33
N VAL A 137 10.24 4.84 -1.33
CA VAL A 137 10.55 4.11 -2.56
C VAL A 137 11.14 5.13 -3.52
N GLU A 138 12.45 5.04 -3.77
CA GLU A 138 13.15 5.91 -4.73
C GLU A 138 12.76 5.54 -6.16
N LYS A 139 12.65 4.23 -6.42
CA LYS A 139 12.42 3.69 -7.76
C LYS A 139 11.51 2.48 -7.71
N LEU A 140 10.53 2.44 -8.61
CA LEU A 140 9.70 1.28 -8.88
C LEU A 140 9.94 0.80 -10.31
N LEU A 141 10.27 -0.48 -10.46
CA LEU A 141 10.35 -1.13 -11.77
C LEU A 141 9.23 -2.16 -11.88
N ILE A 142 8.56 -2.20 -13.03
CA ILE A 142 7.64 -3.25 -13.42
C ILE A 142 8.10 -3.83 -14.75
N ASP A 143 8.39 -5.13 -14.80
CA ASP A 143 9.03 -5.81 -15.92
C ASP A 143 10.32 -5.09 -16.38
N LYS A 144 11.12 -4.62 -15.40
CA LYS A 144 12.35 -3.82 -15.62
C LYS A 144 12.12 -2.45 -16.26
N ILE A 145 10.88 -2.02 -16.44
CA ILE A 145 10.51 -0.70 -16.92
C ILE A 145 10.22 0.19 -15.71
N GLU A 146 10.83 1.37 -15.70
CA GLU A 146 10.61 2.35 -14.64
C GLU A 146 9.18 2.87 -14.66
N VAL A 147 8.51 2.80 -13.51
CA VAL A 147 7.16 3.31 -13.32
C VAL A 147 7.26 4.77 -12.87
N PRO A 148 6.62 5.72 -13.56
CA PRO A 148 6.66 7.11 -13.17
C PRO A 148 5.82 7.36 -11.91
N LEU A 149 6.10 8.47 -11.23
CA LEU A 149 5.22 9.02 -10.21
C LEU A 149 3.89 9.47 -10.84
N GLU A 150 2.80 9.34 -10.09
CA GLU A 150 1.47 9.80 -10.48
C GLU A 150 1.43 11.32 -10.63
N LYS A 151 2.05 12.05 -9.69
CA LYS A 151 2.27 13.50 -9.81
C LYS A 151 3.76 13.76 -10.07
N SER A 152 4.04 14.45 -11.17
CA SER A 152 5.40 14.89 -11.52
C SER A 152 5.86 16.11 -10.73
N THR A 153 4.94 16.91 -10.20
CA THR A 153 5.24 18.09 -9.38
C THR A 153 5.20 17.72 -7.90
N PRO A 154 6.29 17.94 -7.14
CA PRO A 154 6.31 17.72 -5.71
C PRO A 154 5.29 18.59 -4.98
N THR A 155 4.55 17.99 -4.07
CA THR A 155 3.67 18.66 -3.11
C THR A 155 4.37 18.78 -1.74
N PRO A 156 3.89 19.63 -0.82
CA PRO A 156 4.37 19.64 0.57
C PRO A 156 4.18 18.30 1.30
N TYR A 157 3.36 17.39 0.76
CA TYR A 157 2.97 16.15 1.41
C TYR A 157 3.78 14.97 0.89
N ALA A 158 4.73 14.50 1.72
CA ALA A 158 5.66 13.42 1.36
C ALA A 158 4.97 12.13 0.91
N PHE A 159 3.77 11.82 1.45
CA PHE A 159 2.97 10.68 1.02
C PHE A 159 2.57 10.76 -0.46
N ILE A 160 2.10 11.93 -0.91
CA ILE A 160 1.61 12.15 -2.28
C ILE A 160 2.76 12.05 -3.29
N ASN A 161 3.96 12.48 -2.88
CA ASN A 161 5.15 12.45 -3.73
C ASN A 161 5.73 11.04 -3.94
N ASN A 162 5.16 10.01 -3.31
CA ASN A 162 5.62 8.62 -3.40
C ASN A 162 4.53 7.67 -3.91
N ILE A 163 3.64 8.18 -4.77
CA ILE A 163 2.61 7.40 -5.45
C ILE A 163 3.03 7.17 -6.90
N PHE A 164 3.13 5.91 -7.31
CA PHE A 164 3.51 5.52 -8.67
C PHE A 164 2.28 5.26 -9.55
N SER A 165 2.40 5.48 -10.85
CA SER A 165 1.34 5.25 -11.84
C SER A 165 1.71 4.14 -12.81
N PHE A 166 1.14 2.95 -12.62
CA PHE A 166 1.32 1.85 -13.57
C PHE A 166 0.16 1.81 -14.57
N LYS A 167 0.49 2.02 -15.86
CA LYS A 167 -0.45 1.80 -16.96
C LYS A 167 -0.33 0.36 -17.43
N GLN A 168 -1.40 -0.40 -17.28
CA GLN A 168 -1.48 -1.76 -17.80
C GLN A 168 -1.45 -1.70 -19.35
N PRO A 169 -0.46 -2.34 -20.00
CA PRO A 169 -0.33 -2.35 -21.45
C PRO A 169 -1.46 -3.12 -22.15
#